data_AF-A0A1J5F0N9-F1
#
_entry.id   AF-A0A1J5F0N9-F1
#
_cell.length_a   1.000
_cell.length_b   1.000
_cell.length_c   1.000
_cell.angle_alpha   90.00
_cell.angle_beta   90.00
_cell.angle_gamma   90.00
#
_symmetry.space_group_name_H-M   'P 1'
#
loop_
_entity.id
_entity.type
_entity.pdbx_description
1 polymer ?
#
loop_
_entity_poly.entity_id
_entity_poly.type
_entity_poly.pdbx_seq_one_letter_code
_entity_poly.pdbx_strand_id
1 'polypeptide(L)'
;MKHKLESKVKNMKISQKLVIVATAIAAFTMTGCNALQEGLASQMEVPTLENQANRVAIGMTIVRENNIMAFKMPISADAKWPAMVAKDINDTEKTFINNALMEGPYFSTVHYTKPIQRKMLGSGALMSQLGDYGNITSQLLDQTVSPLTYRAIQKITIFYGDKKQNWPNVFDYDGSLSNFLEFKDGKMQDIDSPTGDVYKTIGDAVISLAPVNMQKDLTLANEEMLQGFAEVAAVQATKGELETKLKVNMVKNNDKKEYAGFAPLTAEEKLDIEYEIAATETIIKEKESIANEKEAIYFELLDQAVIALESDINVDDENYVKLARNVNLVANEIQVSSTEAYTTFGLALGNIGANNVVLKFPTELESLVVAKAYIPLNLQSKYDERVARLVKNAVYLLPNIFIGTYYANKQSNLAEKYESVTKIILLAYEVKAEQEAEAKKAADEAAEAAAEESKLQ
;
A
#
# COMPACT_ATOMS: atom_id res chain seq x y z
N MET A 1 -41.87 -17.20 -1.53
CA MET A 1 -40.43 -17.54 -1.69
C MET A 1 -39.60 -16.40 -2.28
N LYS A 2 -40.00 -15.80 -3.42
CA LYS A 2 -39.30 -14.67 -4.07
C LYS A 2 -39.02 -13.46 -3.14
N HIS A 3 -40.01 -13.04 -2.37
CA HIS A 3 -39.88 -11.94 -1.40
C HIS A 3 -38.91 -12.21 -0.23
N LYS A 4 -38.65 -13.49 0.08
CA LYS A 4 -37.75 -13.94 1.17
C LYS A 4 -36.31 -14.10 0.67
N LEU A 5 -36.11 -14.33 -0.63
CA LEU A 5 -34.80 -14.28 -1.30
C LEU A 5 -34.35 -12.83 -1.51
N GLU A 6 -35.25 -11.94 -1.95
CA GLU A 6 -34.92 -10.52 -2.14
C GLU A 6 -34.54 -9.82 -0.83
N SER A 7 -35.18 -10.15 0.29
CA SER A 7 -34.78 -9.60 1.60
C SER A 7 -33.45 -10.17 2.11
N LYS A 8 -33.15 -11.44 1.84
CA LYS A 8 -31.85 -12.05 2.15
C LYS A 8 -30.71 -11.44 1.32
N VAL A 9 -30.89 -11.26 0.02
CA VAL A 9 -29.89 -10.62 -0.86
C VAL A 9 -29.67 -9.16 -0.50
N LYS A 10 -30.74 -8.43 -0.13
CA LYS A 10 -30.65 -7.03 0.32
C LYS A 10 -29.95 -6.91 1.68
N ASN A 11 -30.25 -7.80 2.63
CA ASN A 11 -29.59 -7.82 3.94
C ASN A 11 -28.12 -8.28 3.85
N MET A 12 -27.77 -9.15 2.92
CA MET A 12 -26.40 -9.58 2.67
C MET A 12 -25.55 -8.49 2.00
N LYS A 13 -26.15 -7.68 1.09
CA LYS A 13 -25.52 -6.47 0.53
C LYS A 13 -25.35 -5.36 1.56
N ILE A 14 -26.25 -5.26 2.54
CA ILE A 14 -26.13 -4.28 3.64
C ILE A 14 -25.09 -4.75 4.67
N SER A 15 -24.99 -6.05 4.98
CA SER A 15 -23.97 -6.57 5.89
C SER A 15 -22.56 -6.51 5.31
N GLN A 16 -22.38 -6.76 4.01
CA GLN A 16 -21.08 -6.57 3.34
C GLN A 16 -20.65 -5.09 3.33
N LYS A 17 -21.58 -4.16 3.10
CA LYS A 17 -21.31 -2.72 3.20
C LYS A 17 -20.96 -2.29 4.62
N LEU A 18 -21.61 -2.87 5.64
CA LEU A 18 -21.33 -2.55 7.04
C LEU A 18 -20.00 -3.14 7.52
N VAL A 19 -19.63 -4.34 7.07
CA VAL A 19 -18.35 -4.97 7.44
C VAL A 19 -17.18 -4.22 6.81
N ILE A 20 -17.26 -3.81 5.53
CA ILE A 20 -16.23 -3.01 4.85
C ILE A 20 -16.07 -1.62 5.48
N VAL A 21 -17.18 -1.00 5.92
CA VAL A 21 -17.15 0.29 6.63
C VAL A 21 -16.61 0.14 8.05
N ALA A 22 -16.90 -0.98 8.75
CA ALA A 22 -16.39 -1.23 10.09
C ALA A 22 -14.88 -1.54 10.10
N THR A 23 -14.33 -2.21 9.07
CA THR A 23 -12.87 -2.39 8.94
C THR A 23 -12.18 -1.05 8.61
N ALA A 24 -12.80 -0.21 7.78
CA ALA A 24 -12.29 1.13 7.50
C ALA A 24 -12.29 2.05 8.74
N ILE A 25 -13.26 1.90 9.66
CA ILE A 25 -13.34 2.71 10.89
C ILE A 25 -12.41 2.18 12.00
N ALA A 26 -12.18 0.86 12.09
CA ALA A 26 -11.19 0.30 13.04
C ALA A 26 -9.74 0.69 12.67
N ALA A 27 -9.44 0.91 11.39
CA ALA A 27 -8.16 1.45 10.95
C ALA A 27 -7.90 2.87 11.51
N PHE A 28 -8.94 3.68 11.71
CA PHE A 28 -8.78 5.07 12.18
C PHE A 28 -8.30 5.20 13.65
N THR A 29 -8.47 4.17 14.48
CA THR A 29 -8.07 4.23 15.90
C THR A 29 -6.62 3.83 16.16
N MET A 30 -5.90 3.32 15.14
CA MET A 30 -4.49 2.87 15.26
C MET A 30 -3.52 3.65 14.35
N THR A 31 -4.01 4.63 13.59
CA THR A 31 -3.22 5.25 12.51
C THR A 31 -2.41 6.49 12.92
N GLY A 32 -1.18 6.58 12.39
CA GLY A 32 -0.36 7.79 12.41
C GLY A 32 -1.00 9.00 11.70
N CYS A 33 -0.41 10.18 11.91
CA CYS A 33 -0.94 11.48 11.50
C CYS A 33 -1.29 11.58 10.00
N ASN A 34 -0.57 10.86 9.12
CA ASN A 34 -0.76 10.92 7.67
C ASN A 34 -2.09 10.34 7.19
N ALA A 35 -2.55 9.22 7.76
CA ALA A 35 -3.82 8.58 7.36
C ALA A 35 -5.04 9.41 7.77
N LEU A 36 -4.97 10.06 8.94
CA LEU A 36 -5.98 11.02 9.39
C LEU A 36 -6.05 12.24 8.47
N GLN A 37 -4.90 12.81 8.11
CA GLN A 37 -4.82 13.93 7.17
C GLN A 37 -5.34 13.55 5.78
N GLU A 38 -5.04 12.33 5.32
CA GLU A 38 -5.54 11.80 4.05
C GLU A 38 -7.08 11.65 4.07
N GLY A 39 -7.66 11.20 5.18
CA GLY A 39 -9.10 11.15 5.38
C GLY A 39 -9.76 12.53 5.34
N LEU A 40 -9.13 13.55 5.94
CA LEU A 40 -9.62 14.93 5.86
C LEU A 40 -9.54 15.45 4.41
N ALA A 41 -8.41 15.25 3.74
CA ALA A 41 -8.22 15.66 2.35
C ALA A 41 -9.27 15.02 1.42
N SER A 42 -9.59 13.74 1.62
CA SER A 42 -10.60 13.02 0.82
C SER A 42 -12.02 13.56 0.98
N GLN A 43 -12.34 14.21 2.10
CA GLN A 43 -13.67 14.80 2.34
C GLN A 43 -13.78 16.23 1.79
N MET A 44 -12.65 16.87 1.50
CA MET A 44 -12.58 18.22 0.96
C MET A 44 -12.47 18.24 -0.57
N GLU A 45 -11.96 17.18 -1.19
CA GLU A 45 -11.82 17.09 -2.64
C GLU A 45 -13.18 16.97 -3.37
N VAL A 46 -13.19 17.33 -4.66
CA VAL A 46 -14.33 17.00 -5.53
C VAL A 46 -14.35 15.48 -5.69
N PRO A 47 -15.48 14.78 -5.46
CA PRO A 47 -15.51 13.32 -5.50
C PRO A 47 -15.55 12.82 -6.95
N THR A 48 -14.42 12.90 -7.63
CA THR A 48 -14.20 12.45 -9.01
C THR A 48 -13.63 11.04 -9.04
N LEU A 49 -13.87 10.33 -10.15
CA LEU A 49 -13.24 9.04 -10.41
C LEU A 49 -11.73 9.22 -10.49
N GLU A 50 -11.24 10.31 -11.08
CA GLU A 50 -9.81 10.59 -11.14
C GLU A 50 -9.16 10.69 -9.76
N ASN A 51 -9.80 11.36 -8.80
CA ASN A 51 -9.26 11.46 -7.44
C ASN A 51 -9.21 10.10 -6.75
N GLN A 52 -10.26 9.28 -6.92
CA GLN A 52 -10.27 7.94 -6.34
C GLN A 52 -9.29 7.00 -7.05
N ALA A 53 -9.09 7.16 -8.36
CA ALA A 53 -8.08 6.44 -9.11
C ALA A 53 -6.66 6.81 -8.68
N ASN A 54 -6.35 8.10 -8.52
CA ASN A 54 -5.04 8.51 -8.02
C ASN A 54 -4.81 7.99 -6.60
N ARG A 55 -5.83 8.02 -5.72
CA ARG A 55 -5.76 7.47 -4.37
C ARG A 55 -5.44 5.97 -4.36
N VAL A 56 -6.13 5.19 -5.19
CA VAL A 56 -5.87 3.75 -5.33
C VAL A 56 -4.51 3.49 -5.97
N ALA A 57 -4.04 4.35 -6.87
CA ALA A 57 -2.69 4.26 -7.44
C ALA A 57 -1.60 4.42 -6.37
N ILE A 58 -1.80 5.33 -5.42
CA ILE A 58 -0.90 5.47 -4.25
C ILE A 58 -0.98 4.24 -3.35
N GLY A 59 -2.18 3.74 -3.02
CA GLY A 59 -2.33 2.49 -2.27
C GLY A 59 -1.60 1.31 -2.91
N MET A 60 -1.71 1.20 -4.23
CA MET A 60 -1.00 0.19 -5.02
C MET A 60 0.51 0.38 -5.05
N THR A 61 0.96 1.62 -5.10
CA THR A 61 2.39 1.96 -5.01
C THR A 61 2.94 1.48 -3.68
N ILE A 62 2.22 1.72 -2.57
CA ILE A 62 2.61 1.25 -1.24
C ILE A 62 2.67 -0.29 -1.17
N VAL A 63 1.67 -1.00 -1.72
CA VAL A 63 1.68 -2.48 -1.78
C VAL A 63 2.90 -3.01 -2.55
N ARG A 64 3.29 -2.34 -3.64
CA ARG A 64 4.47 -2.69 -4.44
C ARG A 64 5.78 -2.36 -3.72
N GLU A 65 5.85 -1.24 -3.01
CA GLU A 65 6.99 -0.89 -2.17
C GLU A 65 7.20 -1.92 -1.06
N ASN A 66 6.12 -2.34 -0.39
CA ASN A 66 6.17 -3.43 0.58
C ASN A 66 6.69 -4.74 -0.04
N ASN A 67 6.26 -5.05 -1.27
CA ASN A 67 6.75 -6.21 -2.00
C ASN A 67 8.25 -6.10 -2.34
N ILE A 68 8.72 -4.90 -2.72
CA ILE A 68 10.14 -4.63 -2.94
C ILE A 68 10.92 -4.86 -1.64
N MET A 69 10.49 -4.25 -0.53
CA MET A 69 11.14 -4.39 0.77
C MET A 69 11.19 -5.84 1.25
N ALA A 70 10.10 -6.60 1.06
CA ALA A 70 10.01 -7.97 1.54
C ALA A 70 10.82 -8.97 0.71
N PHE A 71 10.82 -8.82 -0.62
CA PHE A 71 11.24 -9.91 -1.52
C PHE A 71 12.29 -9.53 -2.56
N LYS A 72 12.56 -8.24 -2.78
CA LYS A 72 13.50 -7.78 -3.82
C LYS A 72 14.72 -7.06 -3.27
N MET A 73 14.70 -6.74 -1.98
CA MET A 73 15.74 -6.00 -1.29
C MET A 73 16.56 -6.94 -0.41
N PRO A 74 17.84 -7.18 -0.76
CA PRO A 74 18.73 -7.93 0.11
C PRO A 74 18.93 -7.22 1.45
N ILE A 75 19.05 -8.00 2.52
CA ILE A 75 19.22 -7.50 3.89
C ILE A 75 20.37 -8.21 4.59
N SER A 76 21.03 -7.48 5.48
CA SER A 76 22.15 -7.95 6.30
C SER A 76 22.20 -7.11 7.60
N ALA A 77 23.16 -7.43 8.47
CA ALA A 77 23.46 -6.64 9.68
C ALA A 77 23.91 -5.19 9.38
N ASP A 78 24.60 -4.96 8.28
CA ASP A 78 25.19 -3.66 7.88
C ASP A 78 24.38 -2.92 6.81
N ALA A 79 23.22 -3.45 6.39
CA ALA A 79 22.33 -2.81 5.45
C ALA A 79 21.83 -1.44 5.98
N LYS A 80 21.95 -0.40 5.14
CA LYS A 80 21.56 0.98 5.50
C LYS A 80 20.14 1.34 5.07
N TRP A 81 19.64 0.69 4.02
CA TRP A 81 18.33 0.99 3.45
C TRP A 81 17.15 0.79 4.43
N PRO A 82 17.17 -0.15 5.41
CA PRO A 82 16.10 -0.26 6.41
C PRO A 82 15.88 1.04 7.19
N ALA A 83 16.96 1.68 7.61
CA ALA A 83 16.89 2.96 8.32
C ALA A 83 16.46 4.12 7.40
N MET A 84 16.76 4.04 6.09
CA MET A 84 16.34 5.05 5.12
C MET A 84 14.82 5.02 4.91
N VAL A 85 14.22 3.83 4.77
CA VAL A 85 12.78 3.68 4.52
C VAL A 85 11.92 3.99 5.75
N ALA A 86 12.48 3.82 6.96
CA ALA A 86 11.82 4.13 8.22
C ALA A 86 11.93 5.61 8.63
N LYS A 87 12.70 6.43 7.89
CA LYS A 87 12.97 7.82 8.25
C LYS A 87 11.81 8.73 7.84
N ASP A 88 11.40 9.63 8.73
CA ASP A 88 10.44 10.69 8.42
C ASP A 88 10.90 11.63 7.31
N ILE A 89 9.92 12.09 6.51
CA ILE A 89 10.15 13.02 5.40
C ILE A 89 10.46 14.42 5.94
N ASN A 90 11.64 14.93 5.59
CA ASN A 90 12.03 16.31 5.92
C ASN A 90 11.59 17.33 4.85
N ASP A 91 11.71 18.63 5.14
CA ASP A 91 11.23 19.70 4.26
C ASP A 91 11.99 19.78 2.92
N THR A 92 13.27 19.41 2.91
CA THR A 92 14.07 19.33 1.67
C THR A 92 13.53 18.24 0.76
N GLU A 93 13.25 17.06 1.31
CA GLU A 93 12.64 15.94 0.58
C GLU A 93 11.24 16.30 0.08
N LYS A 94 10.40 16.94 0.90
CA LYS A 94 9.07 17.42 0.46
C LYS A 94 9.17 18.40 -0.72
N THR A 95 10.11 19.35 -0.66
CA THR A 95 10.34 20.32 -1.73
C THR A 95 10.78 19.63 -3.02
N PHE A 96 11.69 18.67 -2.92
CA PHE A 96 12.13 17.87 -4.04
C PHE A 96 10.98 17.07 -4.68
N ILE A 97 10.20 16.35 -3.85
CA ILE A 97 9.03 15.57 -4.30
C ILE A 97 8.00 16.49 -4.97
N ASN A 98 7.71 17.65 -4.39
CA ASN A 98 6.79 18.62 -4.98
C ASN A 98 7.24 19.06 -6.37
N ASN A 99 8.50 19.46 -6.52
CA ASN A 99 9.02 19.88 -7.81
C ASN A 99 8.92 18.74 -8.84
N ALA A 100 9.23 17.50 -8.43
CA ALA A 100 9.11 16.33 -9.30
C ALA A 100 7.65 16.07 -9.71
N LEU A 101 6.68 16.16 -8.80
CA LEU A 101 5.28 15.86 -9.07
C LEU A 101 4.57 16.97 -9.86
N MET A 102 4.87 18.24 -9.59
CA MET A 102 4.19 19.40 -10.22
C MET A 102 4.41 19.49 -11.73
N GLU A 103 5.46 18.86 -12.25
CA GLU A 103 5.68 18.71 -13.69
C GLU A 103 4.81 17.63 -14.35
N GLY A 104 4.21 16.72 -13.57
CA GLY A 104 3.46 15.59 -14.08
C GLY A 104 2.12 15.97 -14.73
N PRO A 105 1.56 15.10 -15.60
CA PRO A 105 0.28 15.34 -16.29
C PRO A 105 -0.87 15.79 -15.40
N TYR A 106 -1.00 15.17 -14.22
CA TYR A 106 -2.05 15.50 -13.25
C TYR A 106 -1.83 16.87 -12.61
N PHE A 107 -0.75 17.02 -11.84
CA PHE A 107 -0.51 18.21 -11.02
C PHE A 107 -0.32 19.49 -11.85
N SER A 108 0.24 19.38 -13.06
CA SER A 108 0.40 20.54 -13.95
C SER A 108 -0.91 21.04 -14.56
N THR A 109 -2.01 20.28 -14.50
CA THR A 109 -3.27 20.61 -15.17
C THR A 109 -4.50 20.64 -14.25
N VAL A 110 -4.41 20.07 -13.06
CA VAL A 110 -5.55 19.87 -12.15
C VAL A 110 -6.20 21.17 -11.68
N HIS A 111 -5.44 22.24 -11.46
CA HIS A 111 -5.97 23.53 -11.03
C HIS A 111 -6.84 24.22 -12.09
N TYR A 112 -6.69 23.87 -13.37
CA TYR A 112 -7.59 24.34 -14.43
C TYR A 112 -8.91 23.56 -14.48
N THR A 113 -8.90 22.28 -14.12
CA THR A 113 -10.09 21.41 -14.23
C THR A 113 -10.98 21.48 -12.99
N LYS A 114 -10.37 21.61 -11.80
CA LYS A 114 -11.09 21.52 -10.52
C LYS A 114 -12.21 22.55 -10.34
N PRO A 115 -12.07 23.84 -10.72
CA PRO A 115 -13.17 24.80 -10.61
C PRO A 115 -14.40 24.40 -11.43
N ILE A 116 -14.16 23.85 -12.62
CA ILE A 116 -15.22 23.40 -13.54
C ILE A 116 -15.85 22.10 -13.01
N GLN A 117 -15.02 21.14 -12.62
CA GLN A 117 -15.46 19.90 -11.98
C GLN A 117 -16.31 20.19 -10.74
N ARG A 118 -15.92 21.13 -9.89
CA ARG A 118 -16.69 21.51 -8.70
C ARG A 118 -18.05 22.10 -9.06
N LYS A 119 -18.11 22.97 -10.08
CA LYS A 119 -19.37 23.54 -10.56
C LYS A 119 -20.31 22.48 -11.12
N MET A 120 -19.78 21.46 -11.80
CA MET A 120 -20.58 20.44 -12.49
C MET A 120 -20.93 19.22 -11.61
N LEU A 121 -20.03 18.83 -10.70
CA LEU A 121 -20.14 17.60 -9.91
C LEU A 121 -20.48 17.85 -8.43
N GLY A 122 -20.34 19.10 -7.98
CA GLY A 122 -20.46 19.53 -6.60
C GLY A 122 -19.11 19.60 -5.86
N SER A 123 -19.17 20.00 -4.60
CA SER A 123 -18.02 20.03 -3.69
C SER A 123 -17.98 18.78 -2.80
N GLY A 124 -16.82 18.46 -2.22
CA GLY A 124 -16.73 17.47 -1.15
C GLY A 124 -17.61 17.81 0.06
N ALA A 125 -17.96 16.82 0.87
CA ALA A 125 -18.92 16.97 1.97
C ALA A 125 -18.53 18.09 2.96
N LEU A 126 -17.25 18.15 3.36
CA LEU A 126 -16.74 19.19 4.27
C LEU A 126 -16.70 20.57 3.61
N MET A 127 -16.34 20.61 2.33
CA MET A 127 -16.32 21.85 1.55
C MET A 127 -17.71 22.45 1.32
N SER A 128 -18.74 21.61 1.22
CA SER A 128 -20.14 22.07 1.12
C SER A 128 -20.63 22.74 2.41
N GLN A 129 -20.08 22.37 3.56
CA GLN A 129 -20.40 22.95 4.87
C GLN A 129 -19.70 24.28 5.13
N LEU A 130 -18.58 24.55 4.44
CA LEU A 130 -17.77 25.76 4.62
C LEU A 130 -18.29 27.00 3.85
N GLY A 131 -19.33 26.86 3.01
CA GLY A 131 -19.91 27.98 2.26
C GLY A 131 -18.87 28.77 1.45
N ASP A 132 -18.92 30.10 1.53
CA ASP A 132 -18.00 31.00 0.80
C ASP A 132 -16.52 30.88 1.22
N TYR A 133 -16.24 30.45 2.46
CA TYR A 133 -14.87 30.18 2.92
C TYR A 133 -14.24 28.98 2.21
N GLY A 134 -15.06 28.06 1.69
CA GLY A 134 -14.57 26.93 0.91
C GLY A 134 -13.73 27.36 -0.29
N ASN A 135 -14.05 28.47 -0.96
CA ASN A 135 -13.32 28.90 -2.16
C ASN A 135 -11.85 29.27 -1.90
N ILE A 136 -11.50 29.81 -0.72
CA ILE A 136 -10.11 30.15 -0.37
C ILE A 136 -9.35 28.90 0.08
N THR A 137 -9.97 28.09 0.96
CA THR A 137 -9.34 26.85 1.46
C THR A 137 -9.11 25.83 0.35
N SER A 138 -10.00 25.79 -0.64
CA SER A 138 -9.85 24.91 -1.79
C SER A 138 -8.73 25.29 -2.73
N GLN A 139 -8.45 26.57 -2.98
CA GLN A 139 -7.31 26.95 -3.83
C GLN A 139 -5.98 26.48 -3.24
N LEU A 140 -5.85 26.52 -1.91
CA LEU A 140 -4.69 26.00 -1.18
C LEU A 140 -4.60 24.46 -1.25
N LEU A 141 -5.71 23.75 -1.05
CA LEU A 141 -5.75 22.28 -1.11
C LEU A 141 -5.69 21.73 -2.54
N ASP A 142 -6.03 22.55 -3.54
CA ASP A 142 -6.13 22.09 -4.91
C ASP A 142 -4.77 21.85 -5.57
N GLN A 143 -3.70 22.37 -4.95
CA GLN A 143 -2.30 22.21 -5.33
C GLN A 143 -1.48 21.35 -4.35
N THR A 144 -2.09 20.82 -3.28
CA THR A 144 -1.35 20.02 -2.30
C THR A 144 -1.24 18.57 -2.73
N VAL A 145 0.00 18.08 -2.78
CA VAL A 145 0.31 16.65 -2.79
C VAL A 145 -0.18 16.05 -1.47
N SER A 146 -0.85 14.89 -1.55
CA SER A 146 -1.39 14.26 -0.35
C SER A 146 -0.28 13.71 0.56
N PRO A 147 -0.46 13.66 1.89
CA PRO A 147 0.55 13.15 2.82
C PRO A 147 1.03 11.74 2.46
N LEU A 148 0.12 10.83 2.09
CA LEU A 148 0.49 9.47 1.68
C LEU A 148 1.22 9.45 0.34
N THR A 149 0.92 10.39 -0.56
CA THR A 149 1.67 10.53 -1.81
C THR A 149 3.13 10.88 -1.53
N TYR A 150 3.42 11.78 -0.58
CA TYR A 150 4.81 12.09 -0.22
C TYR A 150 5.55 10.85 0.30
N ARG A 151 4.92 10.07 1.18
CA ARG A 151 5.57 8.89 1.77
C ARG A 151 5.85 7.80 0.75
N ALA A 152 4.90 7.54 -0.16
CA ALA A 152 5.14 6.64 -1.28
C ALA A 152 6.30 7.15 -2.15
N ILE A 153 6.27 8.42 -2.58
CA ILE A 153 7.34 8.95 -3.44
C ILE A 153 8.71 8.98 -2.74
N GLN A 154 8.79 9.20 -1.42
CA GLN A 154 10.05 9.09 -0.66
C GLN A 154 10.66 7.68 -0.80
N LYS A 155 9.86 6.62 -0.73
CA LYS A 155 10.35 5.25 -0.92
C LYS A 155 10.75 4.99 -2.36
N ILE A 156 10.01 5.55 -3.33
CA ILE A 156 10.45 5.55 -4.73
C ILE A 156 11.83 6.21 -4.88
N THR A 157 12.10 7.33 -4.21
CA THR A 157 13.44 7.95 -4.26
C THR A 157 14.52 7.07 -3.66
N ILE A 158 14.20 6.31 -2.61
CA ILE A 158 15.14 5.37 -1.96
C ILE A 158 15.42 4.17 -2.88
N PHE A 159 14.42 3.60 -3.56
CA PHE A 159 14.61 2.41 -4.39
C PHE A 159 15.09 2.69 -5.82
N TYR A 160 14.77 3.85 -6.38
CA TYR A 160 15.04 4.20 -7.79
C TYR A 160 16.02 5.39 -7.94
N GLY A 161 16.45 5.98 -6.83
CA GLY A 161 17.36 7.13 -6.76
C GLY A 161 16.68 8.46 -7.06
N ASP A 162 17.43 9.57 -6.99
CA ASP A 162 16.90 10.93 -7.13
C ASP A 162 16.58 11.34 -8.58
N LYS A 163 16.89 10.47 -9.55
CA LYS A 163 16.65 10.75 -10.97
C LYS A 163 15.24 10.33 -11.34
N LYS A 164 14.32 11.30 -11.46
CA LYS A 164 12.91 11.07 -11.83
C LYS A 164 12.71 10.18 -13.06
N GLN A 165 13.58 10.22 -14.06
CA GLN A 165 13.48 9.34 -15.23
C GLN A 165 13.64 7.83 -14.91
N ASN A 166 14.18 7.50 -13.74
CA ASN A 166 14.28 6.13 -13.25
C ASN A 166 13.02 5.69 -12.50
N TRP A 167 12.12 6.62 -12.14
CA TRP A 167 10.97 6.29 -11.31
C TRP A 167 9.91 5.56 -12.12
N PRO A 168 9.20 4.60 -11.49
CA PRO A 168 8.02 4.03 -12.10
C PRO A 168 6.91 5.07 -12.23
N ASN A 169 6.00 4.89 -13.20
CA ASN A 169 4.81 5.74 -13.31
C ASN A 169 3.73 5.27 -12.32
N VAL A 170 3.78 5.81 -11.11
CA VAL A 170 2.90 5.40 -10.00
C VAL A 170 1.40 5.66 -10.23
N PHE A 171 1.03 6.55 -11.16
CA PHE A 171 -0.37 6.89 -11.41
C PHE A 171 -0.98 6.12 -12.59
N ASP A 172 -0.20 5.38 -13.36
CA ASP A 172 -0.71 4.60 -14.49
C ASP A 172 -0.90 3.14 -14.10
N TYR A 173 -2.14 2.65 -14.17
CA TYR A 173 -2.42 1.24 -13.91
C TYR A 173 -1.83 0.36 -15.01
N ASP A 174 -1.42 -0.85 -14.68
CA ASP A 174 -1.07 -1.82 -15.72
C ASP A 174 -2.36 -2.23 -16.47
N GLY A 175 -2.24 -2.45 -17.78
CA GLY A 175 -3.31 -3.05 -18.59
C GLY A 175 -3.44 -4.55 -18.38
N SER A 176 -2.48 -5.17 -17.68
CA SER A 176 -2.55 -6.55 -17.21
C SER A 176 -2.56 -6.61 -15.69
N LEU A 177 -3.39 -7.50 -15.14
CA LEU A 177 -3.40 -7.77 -13.70
C LEU A 177 -2.35 -8.81 -13.29
N SER A 178 -1.56 -9.33 -14.24
CA SER A 178 -0.49 -10.30 -13.97
C SER A 178 0.72 -9.72 -13.23
N ASN A 179 1.03 -8.43 -13.42
CA ASN A 179 2.17 -7.75 -12.78
C ASN A 179 1.74 -6.92 -11.57
N PHE A 180 0.75 -7.39 -10.81
CA PHE A 180 0.10 -6.58 -9.79
C PHE A 180 1.05 -6.03 -8.71
N LEU A 181 1.95 -6.89 -8.25
CA LEU A 181 2.93 -6.64 -7.20
C LEU A 181 4.23 -5.98 -7.70
N GLU A 182 4.30 -5.65 -8.98
CA GLU A 182 5.50 -5.08 -9.59
C GLU A 182 5.18 -3.76 -10.28
N PHE A 183 6.17 -2.88 -10.34
CA PHE A 183 6.10 -1.76 -11.25
C PHE A 183 6.43 -2.24 -12.66
N LYS A 184 5.60 -1.86 -13.63
CA LYS A 184 5.81 -2.17 -15.05
C LYS A 184 7.06 -1.52 -15.65
N ASP A 185 7.53 -0.45 -15.01
CA ASP A 185 8.60 0.43 -15.46
C ASP A 185 9.46 0.91 -14.27
N GLY A 186 10.46 1.73 -14.59
CA GLY A 186 11.45 2.21 -13.63
C GLY A 186 12.73 1.37 -13.62
N LYS A 187 13.80 1.99 -13.12
CA LYS A 187 15.12 1.37 -13.00
C LYS A 187 15.59 1.50 -11.56
N MET A 188 15.44 0.42 -10.79
CA MET A 188 15.96 0.39 -9.42
C MET A 188 17.46 0.68 -9.43
N GLN A 189 17.92 1.41 -8.42
CA GLN A 189 19.34 1.64 -8.23
C GLN A 189 19.97 0.43 -7.55
N ASP A 190 21.26 0.24 -7.79
CA ASP A 190 22.05 -0.70 -7.00
C ASP A 190 22.18 -0.11 -5.59
N ILE A 191 21.64 -0.81 -4.60
CA ILE A 191 21.76 -0.41 -3.20
C ILE A 191 23.02 -1.08 -2.66
N ASP A 192 23.85 -0.30 -1.97
CA ASP A 192 25.19 -0.71 -1.49
C ASP A 192 25.16 -2.14 -0.95
N SER A 193 26.01 -2.98 -1.55
CA SER A 193 26.07 -4.40 -1.22
C SER A 193 26.70 -4.54 0.17
N PRO A 194 26.05 -5.26 1.08
CA PRO A 194 26.58 -5.41 2.42
C PRO A 194 27.82 -6.30 2.45
N THR A 195 28.66 -6.11 3.47
CA THR A 195 29.95 -6.80 3.64
C THR A 195 29.84 -8.09 4.47
N GLY A 196 28.71 -8.32 5.13
CA GLY A 196 28.42 -9.52 5.94
C GLY A 196 27.53 -10.55 5.24
N ASP A 197 26.90 -11.44 6.03
CA ASP A 197 25.93 -12.42 5.51
C ASP A 197 24.71 -11.69 4.92
N VAL A 198 24.47 -11.94 3.63
CA VAL A 198 23.41 -11.30 2.85
C VAL A 198 22.26 -12.28 2.62
N TYR A 199 21.09 -11.91 3.10
CA TYR A 199 19.84 -12.62 2.88
C TYR A 199 19.09 -11.99 1.72
N LYS A 200 18.54 -12.82 0.83
CA LYS A 200 17.87 -12.33 -0.40
C LYS A 200 16.55 -11.63 -0.09
N THR A 201 15.87 -12.09 0.95
CA THR A 201 14.56 -11.58 1.38
C THR A 201 14.56 -11.36 2.90
N ILE A 202 13.61 -10.58 3.41
CA ILE A 202 13.42 -10.46 4.86
C ILE A 202 12.98 -11.79 5.48
N GLY A 203 12.25 -12.62 4.72
CA GLY A 203 11.83 -13.95 5.18
C GLY A 203 13.03 -14.86 5.43
N ASP A 204 14.00 -14.87 4.51
CA ASP A 204 15.25 -15.62 4.69
C ASP A 204 16.02 -15.14 5.93
N ALA A 205 16.06 -13.82 6.16
CA ALA A 205 16.69 -13.24 7.34
C ALA A 205 15.97 -13.65 8.64
N VAL A 206 14.64 -13.60 8.68
CA VAL A 206 13.86 -14.06 9.84
C VAL A 206 14.10 -15.54 10.13
N ILE A 207 14.14 -16.36 9.08
CA ILE A 207 14.42 -17.79 9.21
C ILE A 207 15.83 -18.00 9.75
N SER A 208 16.83 -17.24 9.29
CA SER A 208 18.20 -17.33 9.81
C SER A 208 18.33 -16.96 11.28
N LEU A 209 17.44 -16.08 11.78
CA LEU A 209 17.37 -15.69 13.18
C LEU A 209 16.68 -16.76 14.04
N ALA A 210 15.95 -17.70 13.45
CA ALA A 210 15.32 -18.79 14.18
C ALA A 210 16.31 -19.93 14.51
N PRO A 211 16.03 -20.78 15.51
CA PRO A 211 16.86 -21.92 15.85
C PRO A 211 17.12 -22.85 14.66
N VAL A 212 18.37 -23.30 14.50
CA VAL A 212 18.84 -24.06 13.32
C VAL A 212 17.98 -25.29 13.00
N ASN A 213 17.49 -25.98 14.04
CA ASN A 213 16.64 -27.17 13.89
C ASN A 213 15.25 -26.87 13.31
N MET A 214 14.81 -25.61 13.29
CA MET A 214 13.51 -25.18 12.75
C MET A 214 13.60 -24.54 11.36
N GLN A 215 14.80 -24.10 10.94
CA GLN A 215 14.97 -23.29 9.72
C GLN A 215 14.49 -24.00 8.46
N LYS A 216 14.70 -25.32 8.37
CA LYS A 216 14.26 -26.12 7.23
C LYS A 216 12.73 -26.13 7.09
N ASP A 217 12.02 -26.37 8.18
CA ASP A 217 10.57 -26.46 8.18
C ASP A 217 9.93 -25.08 7.96
N LEU A 218 10.52 -24.04 8.56
CA LEU A 218 10.16 -22.64 8.29
C LEU A 218 10.34 -22.25 6.82
N THR A 219 11.43 -22.68 6.19
CA THR A 219 11.68 -22.41 4.76
C THR A 219 10.60 -23.04 3.89
N LEU A 220 10.30 -24.32 4.10
CA LEU A 220 9.27 -25.02 3.33
C LEU A 220 7.88 -24.40 3.53
N ALA A 221 7.50 -24.09 4.77
CA ALA A 221 6.22 -23.47 5.07
C ALA A 221 6.10 -22.05 4.49
N ASN A 222 7.18 -21.27 4.50
CA ASN A 222 7.23 -19.94 3.87
C ASN A 222 6.99 -20.04 2.35
N GLU A 223 7.68 -20.96 1.67
CA GLU A 223 7.49 -21.19 0.22
C GLU A 223 6.05 -21.59 -0.11
N GLU A 224 5.46 -22.51 0.66
CA GLU A 224 4.08 -22.94 0.47
C GLU A 224 3.07 -21.80 0.67
N MET A 225 3.24 -20.99 1.73
CA MET A 225 2.42 -19.81 2.00
C MET A 225 2.48 -18.81 0.84
N LEU A 226 3.69 -18.45 0.39
CA LEU A 226 3.88 -17.50 -0.71
C LEU A 226 3.26 -18.01 -2.02
N GLN A 227 3.38 -19.31 -2.30
CA GLN A 227 2.68 -19.94 -3.43
C GLN A 227 1.16 -19.81 -3.29
N GLY A 228 0.62 -20.06 -2.09
CA GLY A 228 -0.81 -19.90 -1.80
C GLY A 228 -1.31 -18.48 -2.09
N PHE A 229 -0.57 -17.46 -1.68
CA PHE A 229 -0.90 -16.05 -1.96
C PHE A 229 -0.88 -15.74 -3.46
N ALA A 230 0.12 -16.26 -4.19
CA ALA A 230 0.22 -16.08 -5.64
C ALA A 230 -0.96 -16.72 -6.39
N GLU A 231 -1.41 -17.91 -5.96
CA GLU A 231 -2.56 -18.59 -6.55
C GLU A 231 -3.87 -17.80 -6.36
N VAL A 232 -4.10 -17.23 -5.18
CA VAL A 232 -5.29 -16.38 -4.93
C VAL A 232 -5.26 -15.16 -5.84
N ALA A 233 -4.12 -14.47 -5.90
CA ALA A 233 -3.98 -13.27 -6.71
C ALA A 233 -4.16 -13.54 -8.20
N ALA A 234 -3.67 -14.67 -8.72
CA ALA A 234 -3.87 -15.06 -10.11
C ALA A 234 -5.37 -15.22 -10.44
N VAL A 235 -6.15 -15.86 -9.55
CA VAL A 235 -7.59 -16.03 -9.76
C VAL A 235 -8.36 -14.71 -9.60
N GLN A 236 -7.96 -13.85 -8.64
CA GLN A 236 -8.53 -12.51 -8.50
C GLN A 236 -8.21 -11.62 -9.71
N ALA A 237 -7.03 -11.77 -10.31
CA ALA A 237 -6.65 -11.11 -11.56
C ALA A 237 -7.56 -11.56 -12.71
N THR A 238 -7.78 -12.87 -12.88
CA THR A 238 -8.74 -13.38 -13.88
C THR A 238 -10.13 -12.78 -13.69
N LYS A 239 -10.64 -12.76 -12.45
CA LYS A 239 -11.92 -12.10 -12.15
C LYS A 239 -11.90 -10.63 -12.55
N GLY A 240 -10.84 -9.90 -12.20
CA GLY A 240 -10.68 -8.49 -12.52
C GLY A 240 -10.61 -8.21 -14.03
N GLU A 241 -10.03 -9.11 -14.82
CA GLU A 241 -10.00 -9.04 -16.28
C GLU A 241 -11.40 -9.26 -16.90
N LEU A 242 -12.17 -10.20 -16.36
CA LEU A 242 -13.57 -10.43 -16.77
C LEU A 242 -14.47 -9.22 -16.44
N GLU A 243 -14.36 -8.67 -15.24
CA GLU A 243 -15.08 -7.44 -14.83
C GLU A 243 -14.70 -6.24 -15.70
N THR A 244 -13.41 -6.12 -16.02
CA THR A 244 -12.86 -5.12 -16.93
C THR A 244 -13.48 -5.25 -18.32
N LYS A 245 -13.55 -6.47 -18.86
CA LYS A 245 -14.13 -6.74 -20.18
C LYS A 245 -15.61 -6.31 -20.26
N LEU A 246 -16.40 -6.57 -19.22
CA LEU A 246 -17.78 -6.10 -19.13
C LEU A 246 -17.87 -4.56 -19.11
N LYS A 247 -17.04 -3.90 -18.28
CA LYS A 247 -17.03 -2.42 -18.18
C LYS A 247 -16.60 -1.74 -19.47
N VAL A 248 -15.54 -2.24 -20.12
CA VAL A 248 -15.08 -1.70 -21.41
C VAL A 248 -16.19 -1.78 -22.45
N ASN A 249 -16.92 -2.91 -22.50
CA ASN A 249 -18.05 -3.07 -23.41
C ASN A 249 -19.17 -2.06 -23.11
N MET A 250 -19.50 -1.83 -21.83
CA MET A 250 -20.50 -0.81 -21.45
C MET A 250 -20.08 0.61 -21.87
N VAL A 251 -18.82 0.99 -21.63
CA VAL A 251 -18.32 2.34 -21.91
C VAL A 251 -18.23 2.58 -23.42
N LYS A 252 -17.62 1.67 -24.18
CA LYS A 252 -17.41 1.84 -25.62
C LYS A 252 -18.69 1.72 -26.45
N ASN A 253 -19.64 0.89 -26.04
CA ASN A 253 -20.92 0.76 -26.73
C ASN A 253 -21.84 1.99 -26.53
N ASN A 254 -21.61 2.78 -25.47
CA ASN A 254 -22.36 3.99 -25.18
C ASN A 254 -21.76 5.26 -25.84
N ASP A 255 -20.46 5.30 -26.14
CA ASP A 255 -19.79 6.51 -26.70
C ASP A 255 -20.07 6.74 -28.21
N LYS A 256 -20.83 5.86 -28.89
CA LYS A 256 -21.21 5.93 -30.33
C LYS A 256 -20.06 6.18 -31.32
N LYS A 257 -18.80 6.11 -30.88
CA LYS A 257 -17.60 6.23 -31.70
C LYS A 257 -17.15 4.83 -32.15
N GLU A 258 -16.70 4.72 -33.40
CA GLU A 258 -16.01 3.51 -33.85
C GLU A 258 -14.64 3.43 -33.19
N TYR A 259 -14.41 2.37 -32.43
CA TYR A 259 -13.09 2.02 -31.92
C TYR A 259 -12.53 0.91 -32.79
N ALA A 260 -11.39 1.17 -33.43
CA ALA A 260 -10.70 0.16 -34.23
C ALA A 260 -10.40 -1.09 -33.38
N GLY A 261 -10.82 -2.27 -33.87
CA GLY A 261 -10.62 -3.55 -33.21
C GLY A 261 -11.57 -3.87 -32.04
N PHE A 262 -12.59 -3.06 -31.79
CA PHE A 262 -13.61 -3.36 -30.78
C PHE A 262 -14.84 -4.02 -31.39
N ALA A 263 -15.14 -5.24 -30.97
CA ALA A 263 -16.42 -5.90 -31.21
C ALA A 263 -17.25 -5.85 -29.90
N PRO A 264 -18.46 -5.26 -29.92
CA PRO A 264 -19.31 -5.22 -28.74
C PRO A 264 -19.76 -6.64 -28.38
N LEU A 265 -19.73 -6.98 -27.08
CA LEU A 265 -20.18 -8.30 -26.64
C LEU A 265 -21.68 -8.42 -26.81
N THR A 266 -22.11 -9.58 -27.32
CA THR A 266 -23.49 -10.03 -27.38
C THR A 266 -24.10 -10.20 -25.99
N ALA A 267 -25.42 -10.34 -25.91
CA ALA A 267 -26.11 -10.58 -24.63
C ALA A 267 -25.71 -11.94 -24.01
N GLU A 268 -25.47 -12.95 -24.85
CA GLU A 268 -25.02 -14.28 -24.43
C GLU A 268 -23.60 -14.22 -23.86
N GLU A 269 -22.65 -13.60 -24.57
CA GLU A 269 -21.27 -13.44 -24.07
C GLU A 269 -21.21 -12.64 -22.76
N LYS A 270 -22.08 -11.63 -22.58
CA LYS A 270 -22.17 -10.92 -21.29
C LYS A 270 -22.63 -11.83 -20.17
N LEU A 271 -23.65 -12.63 -20.43
CA LEU A 271 -24.21 -13.57 -19.46
C LEU A 271 -23.19 -14.67 -19.11
N ASP A 272 -22.47 -15.19 -20.09
CA ASP A 272 -21.40 -16.17 -19.88
C ASP A 272 -20.28 -15.61 -19.00
N ILE A 273 -19.85 -14.37 -19.27
CA ILE A 273 -18.86 -13.68 -18.42
C ILE A 273 -19.39 -13.47 -16.99
N GLU A 274 -20.67 -13.10 -16.83
CA GLU A 274 -21.28 -12.97 -15.50
C GLU A 274 -21.30 -14.31 -14.74
N TYR A 275 -21.59 -15.43 -15.43
CA TYR A 275 -21.49 -16.76 -14.85
C TYR A 275 -20.05 -17.15 -14.51
N GLU A 276 -19.09 -16.83 -15.37
CA GLU A 276 -17.67 -17.09 -15.13
C GLU A 276 -17.14 -16.29 -13.94
N ILE A 277 -17.56 -15.03 -13.79
CA ILE A 277 -17.26 -14.21 -12.60
C ILE A 277 -17.80 -14.89 -11.33
N ALA A 278 -19.05 -15.35 -11.35
CA ALA A 278 -19.66 -16.02 -10.19
C ALA A 278 -18.98 -17.36 -9.84
N ALA A 279 -18.58 -18.13 -10.85
CA ALA A 279 -17.78 -19.35 -10.65
C ALA A 279 -16.40 -19.01 -10.06
N THR A 280 -15.74 -17.98 -10.60
CA THR A 280 -14.43 -17.51 -10.14
C THR A 280 -14.49 -17.01 -8.70
N GLU A 281 -15.58 -16.37 -8.26
CA GLU A 281 -15.78 -15.99 -6.85
C GLU A 281 -15.81 -17.19 -5.90
N THR A 282 -16.28 -18.34 -6.37
CA THR A 282 -16.27 -19.57 -5.57
C THR A 282 -14.85 -20.11 -5.47
N ILE A 283 -14.13 -20.15 -6.60
CA ILE A 283 -12.72 -20.59 -6.66
C ILE A 283 -11.83 -19.68 -5.79
N ILE A 284 -12.05 -18.37 -5.80
CA ILE A 284 -11.31 -17.41 -4.95
C ILE A 284 -11.47 -17.79 -3.48
N LYS A 285 -12.69 -18.07 -3.00
CA LYS A 285 -12.91 -18.44 -1.59
C LYS A 285 -12.23 -19.76 -1.22
N GLU A 286 -12.27 -20.75 -2.11
CA GLU A 286 -11.58 -22.03 -1.90
C GLU A 286 -10.06 -21.84 -1.81
N LYS A 287 -9.49 -21.07 -2.76
CA LYS A 287 -8.06 -20.76 -2.77
C LYS A 287 -7.64 -19.90 -1.59
N GLU A 288 -8.46 -18.94 -1.16
CA GLU A 288 -8.24 -18.13 0.04
C GLU A 288 -8.22 -19.01 1.30
N SER A 289 -9.12 -19.99 1.41
CA SER A 289 -9.11 -20.95 2.52
C SER A 289 -7.79 -21.72 2.59
N ILE A 290 -7.35 -22.28 1.46
CA ILE A 290 -6.09 -23.03 1.38
C ILE A 290 -4.89 -22.12 1.70
N ALA A 291 -4.87 -20.91 1.16
CA ALA A 291 -3.80 -19.95 1.42
C ALA A 291 -3.74 -19.54 2.90
N ASN A 292 -4.90 -19.37 3.55
CA ASN A 292 -4.99 -19.07 4.99
C ASN A 292 -4.51 -20.25 5.86
N GLU A 293 -4.79 -21.50 5.46
CA GLU A 293 -4.28 -22.69 6.15
C GLU A 293 -2.74 -22.75 6.09
N LYS A 294 -2.16 -22.50 4.92
CA LYS A 294 -0.70 -22.46 4.73
C LYS A 294 -0.04 -21.33 5.51
N GLU A 295 -0.65 -20.14 5.50
CA GLU A 295 -0.24 -19.00 6.34
C GLU A 295 -0.26 -19.37 7.83
N ALA A 296 -1.34 -20.00 8.30
CA ALA A 296 -1.46 -20.41 9.70
C ALA A 296 -0.36 -21.42 10.11
N ILE A 297 -0.01 -22.38 9.24
CA ILE A 297 1.08 -23.32 9.49
C ILE A 297 2.41 -22.58 9.63
N TYR A 298 2.74 -21.67 8.72
CA TYR A 298 3.97 -20.90 8.81
C TYR A 298 4.02 -20.01 10.06
N PHE A 299 2.89 -19.38 10.41
CA PHE A 299 2.79 -18.53 11.59
C PHE A 299 2.94 -19.30 12.89
N GLU A 300 2.37 -20.50 12.98
CA GLU A 300 2.55 -21.39 14.13
C GLU A 300 4.02 -21.80 14.29
N LEU A 301 4.73 -22.08 13.19
CA LEU A 301 6.16 -22.38 13.24
C LEU A 301 6.99 -21.16 13.68
N LEU A 302 6.63 -19.95 13.26
CA LEU A 302 7.27 -18.72 13.74
C LEU A 302 7.00 -18.51 15.23
N ASP A 303 5.78 -18.75 15.71
CA ASP A 303 5.44 -18.64 17.14
C ASP A 303 6.23 -19.66 17.97
N GLN A 304 6.40 -20.89 17.47
CA GLN A 304 7.27 -21.89 18.09
C GLN A 304 8.74 -21.46 18.09
N ALA A 305 9.20 -20.78 17.04
CA ALA A 305 10.56 -20.26 16.96
C ALA A 305 10.79 -19.15 18.00
N VAL A 306 9.80 -18.27 18.23
CA VAL A 306 9.83 -17.26 19.30
C VAL A 306 9.99 -17.93 20.66
N ILE A 307 9.19 -18.96 20.96
CA ILE A 307 9.28 -19.70 22.24
C ILE A 307 10.65 -20.37 22.40
N ALA A 308 11.18 -20.97 21.34
CA ALA A 308 12.49 -21.61 21.39
C ALA A 308 13.61 -20.57 21.59
N LEU A 309 13.49 -19.40 20.97
CA LEU A 309 14.43 -18.30 21.14
C LEU A 309 14.50 -17.83 22.60
N GLU A 310 13.41 -17.80 23.37
CA GLU A 310 13.44 -17.43 24.80
C GLU A 310 14.50 -18.18 25.62
N SER A 311 14.86 -19.39 25.18
CA SER A 311 15.83 -20.25 25.88
C SER A 311 17.26 -20.19 25.34
N ASP A 312 17.49 -19.62 24.15
CA ASP A 312 18.79 -19.71 23.44
C ASP A 312 19.02 -18.52 22.49
N ILE A 313 19.04 -17.29 23.03
CA ILE A 313 19.35 -16.07 22.26
C ILE A 313 20.85 -15.79 22.29
N ASN A 314 21.47 -15.73 21.11
CA ASN A 314 22.87 -15.31 20.96
C ASN A 314 23.02 -13.77 20.96
N VAL A 315 22.74 -13.13 22.09
CA VAL A 315 22.86 -11.66 22.26
C VAL A 315 24.31 -11.13 22.24
N ASP A 316 25.30 -12.02 22.33
CA ASP A 316 26.73 -11.68 22.21
C ASP A 316 27.17 -11.44 20.76
N ASP A 317 26.43 -11.99 19.79
CA ASP A 317 26.72 -11.76 18.38
C ASP A 317 26.10 -10.42 17.93
N GLU A 318 26.98 -9.43 17.77
CA GLU A 318 26.59 -8.09 17.33
C GLU A 318 25.94 -8.09 15.93
N ASN A 319 26.36 -8.99 15.03
CA ASN A 319 25.76 -9.09 13.70
C ASN A 319 24.36 -9.69 13.76
N TYR A 320 24.16 -10.68 14.65
CA TYR A 320 22.84 -11.26 14.92
C TYR A 320 21.84 -10.20 15.42
N VAL A 321 22.25 -9.40 16.41
CA VAL A 321 21.40 -8.31 16.96
C VAL A 321 21.15 -7.21 15.93
N LYS A 322 22.17 -6.81 15.16
CA LYS A 322 22.02 -5.81 14.08
C LYS A 322 21.09 -6.29 12.97
N LEU A 323 21.19 -7.56 12.57
CA LEU A 323 20.26 -8.15 11.60
C LEU A 323 18.83 -8.12 12.13
N ALA A 324 18.61 -8.54 13.38
CA ALA A 324 17.28 -8.48 14.01
C ALA A 324 16.73 -7.05 14.03
N ARG A 325 17.56 -6.04 14.31
CA ARG A 325 17.16 -4.61 14.26
C ARG A 325 16.75 -4.19 12.85
N ASN A 326 17.54 -4.54 11.84
CA ASN A 326 17.23 -4.19 10.45
C ASN A 326 15.94 -4.87 9.97
N VAL A 327 15.75 -6.15 10.27
CA VAL A 327 14.50 -6.87 9.95
C VAL A 327 13.31 -6.23 10.68
N ASN A 328 13.46 -5.88 11.96
CA ASN A 328 12.41 -5.24 12.75
C ASN A 328 11.98 -3.89 12.14
N LEU A 329 12.94 -3.05 11.74
CA LEU A 329 12.66 -1.77 11.09
C LEU A 329 11.84 -1.95 9.81
N VAL A 330 12.23 -2.90 8.96
CA VAL A 330 11.51 -3.17 7.70
C VAL A 330 10.12 -3.75 7.97
N ALA A 331 10.00 -4.69 8.89
CA ALA A 331 8.72 -5.29 9.26
C ALA A 331 7.74 -4.22 9.78
N ASN A 332 8.18 -3.39 10.71
CA ASN A 332 7.37 -2.27 11.20
C ASN A 332 6.97 -1.32 10.07
N GLU A 333 7.89 -0.97 9.15
CA GLU A 333 7.57 -0.10 8.02
C GLU A 333 6.54 -0.74 7.07
N ILE A 334 6.63 -2.04 6.78
CA ILE A 334 5.65 -2.77 5.98
C ILE A 334 4.27 -2.75 6.66
N GLN A 335 4.20 -2.95 7.98
CA GLN A 335 2.94 -2.97 8.72
C GLN A 335 2.27 -1.58 8.70
N VAL A 336 3.03 -0.52 8.98
CA VAL A 336 2.54 0.87 8.94
C VAL A 336 2.05 1.21 7.52
N SER A 337 2.85 0.89 6.51
CA SER A 337 2.53 1.13 5.10
C SER A 337 1.30 0.34 4.63
N SER A 338 1.14 -0.90 5.08
CA SER A 338 -0.04 -1.71 4.78
C SER A 338 -1.31 -1.05 5.32
N THR A 339 -1.25 -0.48 6.51
CA THR A 339 -2.36 0.29 7.10
C THR A 339 -2.68 1.56 6.30
N GLU A 340 -1.67 2.25 5.79
CA GLU A 340 -1.84 3.39 4.90
C GLU A 340 -2.49 2.98 3.57
N ALA A 341 -2.05 1.86 2.97
CA ALA A 341 -2.67 1.30 1.77
C ALA A 341 -4.14 0.97 2.02
N TYR A 342 -4.48 0.30 3.13
CA TYR A 342 -5.86 0.07 3.55
C TYR A 342 -6.68 1.34 3.64
N THR A 343 -6.11 2.39 4.23
CA THR A 343 -6.77 3.70 4.32
C THR A 343 -7.08 4.26 2.93
N THR A 344 -6.13 4.19 1.99
CA THR A 344 -6.37 4.66 0.61
C THR A 344 -7.48 3.89 -0.09
N PHE A 345 -7.49 2.56 0.00
CA PHE A 345 -8.50 1.71 -0.63
C PHE A 345 -9.88 1.90 0.01
N GLY A 346 -9.94 1.96 1.34
CA GLY A 346 -11.17 2.18 2.10
C GLY A 346 -11.79 3.55 1.80
N LEU A 347 -10.98 4.61 1.78
CA LEU A 347 -11.44 5.96 1.39
C LEU A 347 -11.92 6.00 -0.06
N ALA A 348 -11.20 5.35 -0.98
CA ALA A 348 -11.61 5.28 -2.39
C ALA A 348 -12.97 4.58 -2.54
N LEU A 349 -13.15 3.40 -1.94
CA LEU A 349 -14.42 2.68 -1.94
C LEU A 349 -15.55 3.48 -1.29
N GLY A 350 -15.27 4.08 -0.14
CA GLY A 350 -16.23 4.91 0.59
C GLY A 350 -16.72 6.08 -0.27
N ASN A 351 -15.80 6.81 -0.90
CA ASN A 351 -16.14 7.92 -1.78
C ASN A 351 -16.87 7.46 -3.05
N ILE A 352 -16.43 6.36 -3.67
CA ILE A 352 -17.12 5.78 -4.84
C ILE A 352 -18.58 5.48 -4.51
N GLY A 353 -18.82 4.82 -3.39
CA GLY A 353 -20.16 4.42 -2.95
C GLY A 353 -21.04 5.57 -2.48
N ALA A 354 -20.50 6.47 -1.65
CA ALA A 354 -21.28 7.56 -1.04
C ALA A 354 -21.63 8.67 -2.05
N ASN A 355 -20.75 8.96 -3.00
CA ASN A 355 -20.90 10.09 -3.92
C ASN A 355 -21.37 9.69 -5.33
N ASN A 356 -21.70 8.41 -5.54
CA ASN A 356 -22.10 7.86 -6.84
C ASN A 356 -21.07 8.16 -7.94
N VAL A 357 -19.77 8.10 -7.62
CA VAL A 357 -18.68 8.55 -8.49
C VAL A 357 -18.72 7.88 -9.87
N VAL A 358 -18.98 6.57 -9.91
CA VAL A 358 -19.08 5.81 -11.17
C VAL A 358 -20.25 6.29 -12.03
N LEU A 359 -21.38 6.66 -11.42
CA LEU A 359 -22.54 7.20 -12.16
C LEU A 359 -22.30 8.62 -12.68
N LYS A 360 -21.49 9.41 -11.96
CA LYS A 360 -21.13 10.78 -12.34
C LYS A 360 -19.95 10.85 -13.32
N PHE A 361 -19.29 9.72 -13.62
CA PHE A 361 -18.12 9.70 -14.49
C PHE A 361 -18.35 10.31 -15.89
N PRO A 362 -19.51 10.13 -16.56
CA PRO A 362 -19.77 10.83 -17.82
C PRO A 362 -19.73 12.37 -17.66
N THR A 363 -20.34 12.91 -16.61
CA THR A 363 -20.31 14.35 -16.30
C THR A 363 -18.90 14.82 -15.95
N GLU A 364 -18.07 13.97 -15.33
CA GLU A 364 -16.66 14.26 -15.11
C GLU A 364 -15.90 14.37 -16.44
N LEU A 365 -16.11 13.44 -17.37
CA LEU A 365 -15.50 13.53 -18.71
C LEU A 365 -15.96 14.79 -19.46
N GLU A 366 -17.24 15.14 -19.39
CA GLU A 366 -17.75 16.40 -19.96
C GLU A 366 -17.06 17.63 -19.34
N SER A 367 -16.91 17.64 -18.02
CA SER A 367 -16.23 18.73 -17.32
C SER A 367 -14.77 18.89 -17.72
N LEU A 368 -14.10 17.77 -18.02
CA LEU A 368 -12.73 17.77 -18.55
C LEU A 368 -12.73 18.38 -19.96
N VAL A 369 -13.62 17.95 -20.86
CA VAL A 369 -13.72 18.52 -22.22
C VAL A 369 -13.93 20.03 -22.17
N VAL A 370 -14.81 20.53 -21.29
CA VAL A 370 -15.01 21.98 -21.07
C VAL A 370 -13.74 22.64 -20.56
N ALA A 371 -13.02 21.99 -19.64
CA ALA A 371 -11.78 22.52 -19.06
C ALA A 371 -10.63 22.62 -20.08
N LYS A 372 -10.61 21.80 -21.13
CA LYS A 372 -9.55 21.81 -22.16
C LYS A 372 -9.36 23.20 -22.78
N ALA A 373 -10.43 23.98 -22.94
CA ALA A 373 -10.37 25.34 -23.49
C ALA A 373 -9.58 26.34 -22.61
N TYR A 374 -9.41 26.04 -21.32
CA TYR A 374 -8.70 26.88 -20.36
C TYR A 374 -7.27 26.40 -20.09
N ILE A 375 -6.86 25.26 -20.68
CA ILE A 375 -5.51 24.72 -20.56
C ILE A 375 -4.57 25.47 -21.53
N PRO A 376 -3.47 26.06 -21.05
CA PRO A 376 -2.45 26.66 -21.91
C PRO A 376 -1.93 25.70 -22.98
N LEU A 377 -1.62 26.22 -24.18
CA LEU A 377 -1.17 25.41 -25.32
C LEU A 377 0.05 24.54 -24.98
N ASN A 378 1.00 25.06 -24.21
CA ASN A 378 2.20 24.34 -23.78
C ASN A 378 1.92 23.19 -22.78
N LEU A 379 0.70 23.08 -22.25
CA LEU A 379 0.28 22.04 -21.32
C LEU A 379 -0.76 21.08 -21.93
N GLN A 380 -1.19 21.29 -23.18
CA GLN A 380 -2.23 20.45 -23.78
C GLN A 380 -1.82 18.98 -23.94
N SER A 381 -0.56 18.68 -24.29
CA SER A 381 -0.07 17.28 -24.35
C SER A 381 -0.20 16.59 -23.00
N LYS A 382 0.23 17.27 -21.91
CA LYS A 382 0.13 16.76 -20.54
C LYS A 382 -1.33 16.55 -20.12
N TYR A 383 -2.21 17.46 -20.52
CA TYR A 383 -3.64 17.32 -20.28
C TYR A 383 -4.24 16.10 -21.01
N ASP A 384 -3.89 15.90 -22.29
CA ASP A 384 -4.38 14.77 -23.08
C ASP A 384 -3.86 13.43 -22.53
N GLU A 385 -2.59 13.38 -22.10
CA GLU A 385 -2.01 12.23 -21.37
C GLU A 385 -2.79 11.92 -20.08
N ARG A 386 -3.14 12.95 -19.29
CA ARG A 386 -3.93 12.80 -18.07
C ARG A 386 -5.32 12.21 -18.36
N VAL A 387 -6.02 12.70 -19.37
CA VAL A 387 -7.36 12.21 -19.74
C VAL A 387 -7.29 10.77 -20.24
N ALA A 388 -6.30 10.44 -21.08
CA ALA A 388 -6.10 9.07 -21.57
C ALA A 388 -5.85 8.08 -20.41
N ARG A 389 -5.00 8.47 -19.45
CA ARG A 389 -4.74 7.70 -18.23
C ARG A 389 -6.00 7.52 -17.39
N LEU A 390 -6.82 8.55 -17.22
CA LEU A 390 -8.07 8.45 -16.45
C LEU A 390 -9.02 7.41 -17.03
N VAL A 391 -9.23 7.40 -18.34
CA VAL A 391 -10.10 6.42 -19.01
C VAL A 391 -9.60 5.00 -18.80
N LYS A 392 -8.28 4.80 -18.91
CA LYS A 392 -7.65 3.49 -18.62
C LYS A 392 -7.83 3.12 -17.14
N ASN A 393 -7.52 4.01 -16.21
CA ASN A 393 -7.58 3.73 -14.78
C ASN A 393 -9.01 3.41 -14.31
N ALA A 394 -10.03 4.03 -14.90
CA ALA A 394 -11.44 3.77 -14.58
C ALA A 394 -11.84 2.30 -14.75
N VAL A 395 -11.25 1.63 -15.73
CA VAL A 395 -11.51 0.23 -16.03
C VAL A 395 -10.95 -0.67 -14.92
N TYR A 396 -9.69 -0.45 -14.55
CA TYR A 396 -8.95 -1.31 -13.60
C TYR A 396 -9.06 -0.86 -12.13
N LEU A 397 -9.88 0.17 -11.83
CA LEU A 397 -10.02 0.73 -10.49
C LEU A 397 -10.45 -0.29 -9.42
N LEU A 398 -11.55 -1.02 -9.66
CA LEU A 398 -12.04 -2.00 -8.68
C LEU A 398 -11.11 -3.22 -8.53
N PRO A 399 -10.58 -3.82 -9.62
CA PRO A 399 -9.57 -4.86 -9.48
C PRO A 399 -8.37 -4.44 -8.61
N ASN A 400 -7.84 -3.23 -8.83
CA ASN A 400 -6.72 -2.72 -8.01
C ASN A 400 -7.09 -2.55 -6.54
N ILE A 401 -8.32 -2.11 -6.24
CA ILE A 401 -8.79 -2.05 -4.85
C ILE A 401 -8.82 -3.45 -4.21
N PHE A 402 -9.44 -4.43 -4.87
CA PHE A 402 -9.66 -5.75 -4.26
C PHE A 402 -8.36 -6.52 -4.06
N ILE A 403 -7.54 -6.62 -5.11
CA ILE A 403 -6.26 -7.33 -5.04
C ILE A 403 -5.29 -6.56 -4.12
N GLY A 404 -5.30 -5.22 -4.15
CA GLY A 404 -4.49 -4.37 -3.29
C GLY A 404 -4.82 -4.54 -1.81
N THR A 405 -6.11 -4.59 -1.48
CA THR A 405 -6.60 -4.82 -0.12
C THR A 405 -6.17 -6.21 0.39
N TYR A 406 -6.28 -7.25 -0.46
CA TYR A 406 -5.84 -8.60 -0.11
C TYR A 406 -4.35 -8.62 0.25
N TYR A 407 -3.49 -8.02 -0.59
CA TYR A 407 -2.05 -8.01 -0.34
C TYR A 407 -1.63 -7.14 0.83
N ALA A 408 -2.26 -5.97 1.02
CA ALA A 408 -2.02 -5.15 2.20
C ALA A 408 -2.29 -5.95 3.49
N ASN A 409 -3.34 -6.80 3.49
CA ASN A 409 -3.60 -7.71 4.61
C ASN A 409 -2.44 -8.67 4.87
N LYS A 410 -2.06 -9.42 3.82
CA LYS A 410 -1.06 -10.48 3.93
C LYS A 410 0.30 -9.92 4.32
N GLN A 411 0.68 -8.77 3.75
CA GLN A 411 1.91 -8.07 4.08
C GLN A 411 1.91 -7.60 5.54
N SER A 412 0.80 -7.04 6.03
CA SER A 412 0.66 -6.61 7.43
C SER A 412 0.81 -7.77 8.42
N ASN A 413 0.08 -8.87 8.20
CA ASN A 413 0.09 -10.02 9.09
C ASN A 413 1.47 -10.69 9.12
N LEU A 414 2.09 -10.87 7.95
CA LEU A 414 3.42 -11.44 7.84
C LEU A 414 4.47 -10.57 8.56
N ALA A 415 4.39 -9.26 8.36
CA ALA A 415 5.29 -8.31 9.02
C ALA A 415 5.15 -8.34 10.55
N GLU A 416 3.93 -8.45 11.09
CA GLU A 416 3.69 -8.58 12.53
C GLU A 416 4.38 -9.82 13.12
N LYS A 417 4.36 -10.94 12.39
CA LYS A 417 5.06 -12.17 12.81
C LYS A 417 6.58 -12.03 12.74
N TYR A 418 7.11 -11.37 11.71
CA TYR A 418 8.55 -11.06 11.64
C TYR A 418 8.99 -10.09 12.75
N GLU A 419 8.14 -9.14 13.11
CA GLU A 419 8.37 -8.23 14.22
C GLU A 419 8.44 -9.00 15.56
N SER A 420 7.57 -10.00 15.75
CA SER A 420 7.56 -10.84 16.96
C SER A 420 8.86 -11.62 17.15
N VAL A 421 9.39 -12.24 16.09
CA VAL A 421 10.70 -12.94 16.11
C VAL A 421 11.85 -11.99 16.42
N THR A 422 11.84 -10.78 15.86
CA THR A 422 12.94 -9.83 16.07
C THR A 422 12.86 -9.11 17.42
N LYS A 423 11.66 -8.80 17.90
CA LYS A 423 11.43 -8.14 19.19
C LYS A 423 12.03 -8.92 20.35
N ILE A 424 11.89 -10.25 20.36
CA ILE A 424 12.41 -11.05 21.48
C ILE A 424 13.94 -11.00 21.57
N ILE A 425 14.61 -10.96 20.42
CA ILE A 425 16.07 -10.80 20.32
C ILE A 425 16.50 -9.42 20.81
N LEU A 426 15.79 -8.37 20.37
CA LEU A 426 16.10 -6.99 20.72
C LEU A 426 15.86 -6.72 22.22
N LEU A 427 14.77 -7.23 22.79
CA LEU A 427 14.48 -7.12 24.22
C LEU A 427 15.54 -7.82 25.06
N ALA A 428 15.98 -9.02 24.67
CA ALA A 428 17.05 -9.72 25.39
C ALA A 428 18.39 -8.96 25.34
N TYR A 429 18.70 -8.33 24.21
CA TYR A 429 19.87 -7.46 24.09
C TYR A 429 19.78 -6.21 24.98
N GLU A 430 18.62 -5.56 25.03
CA GLU A 430 18.38 -4.40 25.90
C GLU A 430 18.55 -4.75 27.38
N VAL A 431 17.95 -5.87 27.83
CA VAL A 431 18.07 -6.35 29.22
C VAL A 431 19.53 -6.64 29.58
N LYS A 432 20.30 -7.26 28.68
CA LYS A 432 21.73 -7.50 28.90
C LYS A 432 22.52 -6.19 29.01
N ALA A 433 22.27 -5.24 28.11
CA ALA A 433 22.95 -3.95 28.12
C ALA A 433 22.66 -3.16 29.42
N GLU A 434 21.43 -3.23 29.93
CA GLU A 434 21.05 -2.65 31.23
C GLU A 434 21.81 -3.31 32.39
N GLN A 435 21.87 -4.64 32.42
CA GLN A 435 22.62 -5.39 33.44
C GLN A 435 24.13 -5.05 33.42
N GLU A 436 24.73 -4.93 32.23
CA GLU A 436 26.13 -4.54 32.08
C GLU A 436 26.38 -3.10 32.54
N ALA A 437 25.46 -2.18 32.22
CA ALA A 437 25.54 -0.79 32.67
C ALA A 437 25.42 -0.67 34.21
N GLU A 438 24.51 -1.42 34.82
CA GLU A 438 24.36 -1.50 36.27
C GLU A 438 25.59 -2.10 36.96
N ALA A 439 26.13 -3.20 36.42
CA ALA A 439 27.34 -3.83 36.93
C ALA A 439 28.55 -2.89 36.84
N LYS A 440 28.68 -2.15 35.73
CA LYS A 440 29.72 -1.13 35.56
C LYS A 440 29.57 0.00 36.57
N LYS A 441 28.36 0.52 36.77
CA LYS A 441 28.09 1.56 37.75
C LYS A 441 28.44 1.10 39.17
N ALA A 442 28.06 -0.11 39.55
CA ALA A 442 28.41 -0.69 40.85
C ALA A 442 29.92 -0.88 41.03
N ALA A 443 30.63 -1.26 39.97
CA ALA A 443 32.10 -1.37 39.99
C ALA A 443 32.78 -0.01 40.14
N ASP A 444 32.28 1.02 39.45
CA ASP A 444 32.80 2.40 39.55
C ASP A 444 32.57 2.97 40.96
N GLU A 445 31.37 2.78 41.55
CA GLU A 445 31.05 3.19 42.92
C GLU A 445 31.93 2.46 43.97
N ALA A 446 32.18 1.15 43.79
CA ALA A 446 33.06 0.39 44.67
C ALA A 446 34.52 0.83 44.57
N ALA A 447 34.99 1.18 43.37
CA ALA A 447 36.34 1.70 43.15
C ALA A 447 36.53 3.08 43.79
N GLU A 448 35.52 3.95 43.72
CA GLU A 448 35.54 5.27 44.37
C GLU A 448 35.57 5.14 45.90
N ALA A 449 34.73 4.27 46.47
CA ALA A 449 34.73 4.00 47.91
C ALA A 449 36.09 3.44 48.42
N ALA A 450 36.69 2.51 47.68
CA ALA A 450 38.01 1.97 48.01
C ALA A 450 39.12 3.04 47.91
N ALA A 451 39.03 3.95 46.94
CA ALA A 451 39.98 5.05 46.80
C ALA A 451 39.86 6.07 47.94
N GLU A 452 38.64 6.37 48.42
CA GLU A 452 38.43 7.21 49.60
C GLU A 452 38.97 6.57 50.89
N GLU A 453 38.74 5.27 51.09
CA GLU A 453 39.24 4.54 52.25
C GLU A 453 40.78 4.53 52.29
N SER A 454 41.44 4.42 51.14
CA SER A 454 42.91 4.49 51.04
C SER A 454 43.49 5.88 51.35
N LYS A 455 42.70 6.96 51.22
CA LYS A 455 43.13 8.33 51.56
C LYS A 455 42.97 8.64 53.06
N LEU A 456 42.18 7.84 53.77
CA LEU A 456 41.93 7.98 55.21
C LEU A 456 42.92 7.16 56.07
N GLN A 457 43.64 6.21 55.46
CA GLN A 457 44.77 5.48 56.05
C GLN A 457 46.09 6.21 55.78
#